data_AF-A0A382W3Z0-F1
#
_entry.id   AF-A0A382W3Z0-F1
#
_cell.length_a   1.000
_cell.length_b   1.000
_cell.length_c   1.000
_cell.angle_alpha   90.00
_cell.angle_beta   90.00
_cell.angle_gamma   90.00
#
_symmetry.space_group_name_H-M   'P 1'
#
loop_
_entity.id
_entity.type
_entity.pdbx_description
1 polymer ?
#
loop_
_entity_poly.entity_id
_entity_poly.type
_entity_poly.pdbx_seq_one_letter_code
_entity_poly.pdbx_strand_id
1 'polypeptide(L)'
;MNIFEPSFNIGTDSSFDIITWNIQNFPKHDSTIKYLLELIPIMKPDVIALQEIENESMFNYLKNELNGYNGIITNSAAYNINLA
;
A
#
# COMPACT_ATOMS: atom_id res chain seq x y z
N MET A 1 -7.61 -18.44 -25.98
CA MET A 1 -8.61 -18.48 -24.90
C MET A 1 -8.46 -17.17 -24.14
N ASN A 2 -9.35 -16.22 -24.37
CA ASN A 2 -9.30 -14.93 -23.70
C ASN A 2 -10.26 -15.03 -22.51
N ILE A 3 -9.74 -15.44 -21.35
CA ILE A 3 -10.45 -15.29 -20.09
C ILE A 3 -10.39 -13.81 -19.77
N PHE A 4 -11.54 -13.13 -19.91
CA PHE A 4 -11.71 -11.79 -19.36
C PHE A 4 -11.58 -11.92 -17.85
N GLU A 5 -10.35 -11.81 -17.35
CA GLU A 5 -10.14 -11.39 -15.96
C GLU A 5 -10.89 -10.05 -15.82
N PRO A 6 -11.80 -9.89 -14.85
CA PRO A 6 -12.42 -8.60 -14.61
C PRO A 6 -11.29 -7.61 -14.37
N SER A 7 -11.15 -6.63 -15.26
CA SER A 7 -10.16 -5.57 -15.09
C SER A 7 -10.59 -4.74 -13.90
N PHE A 8 -9.98 -4.99 -12.74
CA PHE A 8 -10.05 -4.08 -11.62
C PHE A 8 -9.17 -2.88 -11.95
N ASN A 9 -9.73 -1.88 -12.63
CA ASN A 9 -9.06 -0.61 -12.89
C ASN A 9 -9.60 0.42 -11.91
N ILE A 10 -8.72 0.90 -11.03
CA ILE A 10 -8.92 2.18 -10.35
C ILE A 10 -8.45 3.26 -11.33
N GLY A 11 -9.29 4.27 -11.54
CA GLY A 11 -8.95 5.38 -12.44
C GLY A 11 -8.82 4.98 -13.92
N THR A 12 -7.92 5.67 -14.61
CA THR A 12 -7.57 5.57 -16.04
C THR A 12 -6.08 5.86 -16.19
N ASP A 13 -5.48 5.58 -17.36
CA ASP A 13 -4.07 5.93 -17.63
C ASP A 13 -3.75 7.44 -17.54
N SER A 14 -4.77 8.30 -17.44
CA SER A 14 -4.65 9.76 -17.36
C SER A 14 -5.11 10.36 -16.03
N SER A 15 -5.58 9.54 -15.08
CA SER A 15 -5.86 9.99 -13.72
C SER A 15 -4.59 9.97 -12.88
N PHE A 16 -4.66 10.66 -11.74
CA PHE A 16 -3.69 10.53 -10.67
C PHE A 16 -4.40 9.90 -9.47
N ASP A 17 -4.13 8.64 -9.20
CA ASP A 17 -4.91 7.80 -8.30
C ASP A 17 -4.25 7.70 -6.92
N ILE A 18 -5.01 8.07 -5.89
CA ILE A 18 -4.55 8.08 -4.49
C ILE A 18 -5.41 7.10 -3.68
N ILE A 19 -4.76 6.18 -2.99
CA ILE A 19 -5.42 5.26 -2.05
C ILE A 19 -4.98 5.57 -0.62
N THR A 20 -5.95 5.60 0.30
CA THR A 20 -5.68 5.56 1.74
C THR A 20 -6.13 4.22 2.29
N TRP A 21 -5.29 3.53 3.05
CA TRP A 21 -5.61 2.22 3.58
C TRP A 21 -5.09 2.02 5.00
N ASN A 22 -6.02 1.92 5.95
CA ASN A 22 -5.74 1.39 7.27
C ASN A 22 -5.60 -0.14 7.17
N ILE A 23 -4.37 -0.62 7.28
CA ILE A 23 -4.02 -2.04 7.17
C ILE A 23 -3.93 -2.75 8.54
N GLN A 24 -4.43 -2.06 9.58
CA GLN A 24 -4.69 -2.50 10.94
C GLN A 24 -3.51 -3.17 11.65
N ASN A 25 -2.84 -2.43 12.55
CA ASN A 25 -1.69 -2.89 13.33
C ASN A 25 -0.66 -3.67 12.48
N PHE A 26 -0.20 -3.09 11.37
CA PHE A 26 0.55 -3.81 10.36
C PHE A 26 1.93 -4.28 10.81
N PRO A 27 2.28 -5.55 10.55
CA PRO A 27 1.44 -6.57 9.90
C PRO A 27 0.42 -7.22 10.85
N LYS A 28 -0.86 -7.25 10.44
CA LYS A 28 -1.95 -7.90 11.18
C LYS A 28 -1.76 -9.41 11.32
N HIS A 29 -1.31 -10.04 10.22
CA HIS A 29 -1.05 -11.47 10.09
C HIS A 29 0.16 -11.70 9.18
N ASP A 30 0.76 -12.90 9.25
CA ASP A 30 1.89 -13.28 8.39
C ASP A 30 1.57 -13.16 6.88
N SER A 31 0.30 -13.35 6.51
CA SER A 31 -0.18 -13.22 5.14
C SER A 31 -0.43 -11.77 4.68
N THR A 32 -0.45 -10.79 5.57
CA THR A 32 -0.80 -9.40 5.23
C THR A 32 0.13 -8.84 4.14
N ILE A 33 1.44 -9.08 4.24
CA ILE A 33 2.40 -8.62 3.23
C ILE A 33 2.15 -9.28 1.87
N LYS A 34 1.89 -10.59 1.85
CA LYS A 34 1.59 -11.31 0.62
C LYS A 34 0.41 -10.66 -0.10
N TYR A 35 -0.66 -10.36 0.63
CA TYR A 35 -1.83 -9.71 0.04
C TYR A 35 -1.54 -8.30 -0.46
N LEU A 36 -0.74 -7.50 0.26
CA LEU A 36 -0.36 -6.17 -0.22
C LEU A 36 0.48 -6.24 -1.50
N LEU A 37 1.42 -7.18 -1.58
CA LEU A 37 2.25 -7.40 -2.77
C LEU A 37 1.45 -7.92 -3.97
N GLU A 38 0.35 -8.64 -3.74
CA GLU A 38 -0.56 -9.06 -4.82
C GLU A 38 -1.51 -7.92 -5.24
N LEU A 39 -2.06 -7.17 -4.28
CA LEU A 39 -3.12 -6.19 -4.55
C LEU A 39 -2.59 -4.86 -5.10
N ILE A 40 -1.50 -4.31 -4.55
CA ILE A 40 -0.97 -3.01 -4.97
C ILE A 40 -0.66 -2.97 -6.48
N PRO A 41 0.00 -3.98 -7.08
CA PRO A 41 0.26 -4.00 -8.52
C PRO A 41 -0.97 -4.17 -9.40
N ILE A 42 -2.07 -4.72 -8.86
CA ILE A 42 -3.36 -4.79 -9.56
C ILE A 42 -4.02 -3.42 -9.56
N MET A 43 -4.02 -2.75 -8.41
CA MET A 43 -4.64 -1.43 -8.23
C MET A 43 -3.89 -0.30 -8.94
N LYS A 44 -2.56 -0.39 -9.03
CA LYS A 44 -1.65 0.58 -9.65
C LYS A 44 -1.88 2.06 -9.25
N PRO A 45 -2.06 2.38 -7.95
CA PRO A 45 -2.19 3.78 -7.52
C PRO A 45 -0.87 4.55 -7.69
N ASP A 46 -0.96 5.85 -7.96
CA ASP A 46 0.22 6.72 -7.96
C ASP A 46 0.71 7.03 -6.54
N VAL A 47 -0.20 7.10 -5.57
CA VAL A 47 0.13 7.34 -4.15
C VAL A 47 -0.66 6.41 -3.23
N ILE A 48 0.04 5.84 -2.24
CA ILE A 48 -0.56 5.01 -1.20
C ILE A 48 -0.24 5.60 0.16
N ALA A 49 -1.26 5.98 0.92
CA ALA A 49 -1.14 6.39 2.31
C ALA A 49 -1.60 5.24 3.22
N LEU A 50 -0.65 4.59 3.89
CA LEU A 50 -0.92 3.49 4.82
C LEU A 50 -1.01 4.00 6.26
N GLN A 51 -1.94 3.48 7.05
CA GLN A 51 -2.09 3.76 8.49
C GLN A 51 -1.84 2.51 9.35
N GLU A 52 -1.62 2.74 10.64
CA GLU A 52 -1.35 1.72 11.67
C GLU A 52 -0.13 0.83 11.38
N ILE A 53 0.97 1.41 10.89
CA ILE A 53 2.22 0.66 10.74
C ILE A 53 2.89 0.48 12.11
N GLU A 54 2.93 -0.75 12.62
CA GLU A 54 3.56 -1.06 13.92
C GLU A 54 4.97 -1.63 13.78
N ASN A 55 5.31 -2.17 12.60
CA ASN A 55 6.61 -2.77 12.34
C ASN A 55 7.32 -2.11 11.14
N GLU A 56 8.26 -1.22 11.44
CA GLU A 56 9.06 -0.51 10.44
C GLU A 56 9.92 -1.44 9.56
N SER A 57 10.47 -2.52 10.12
CA SER A 57 11.25 -3.48 9.33
C SER A 57 10.40 -4.16 8.26
N MET A 58 9.15 -4.49 8.60
CA MET A 58 8.20 -5.10 7.66
C MET A 58 7.68 -4.10 6.63
N PHE A 59 7.54 -2.83 7.00
CA PHE A 59 7.27 -1.76 6.03
C PHE A 59 8.42 -1.61 5.03
N ASN A 60 9.67 -1.60 5.52
CA ASN A 60 10.85 -1.51 4.66
C ASN A 60 10.97 -2.74 3.74
N TYR A 61 10.61 -3.93 4.22
CA TYR A 61 10.50 -5.12 3.37
C TYR A 61 9.45 -4.91 2.26
N LEU A 62 8.22 -4.53 2.60
CA LEU A 62 7.16 -4.27 1.62
C LEU A 62 7.60 -3.24 0.57
N LYS A 63 8.20 -2.14 1.00
CA LYS A 63 8.74 -1.08 0.13
C LYS A 63 9.78 -1.62 -0.87
N ASN A 64 10.69 -2.47 -0.41
CA ASN A 64 11.75 -3.01 -1.26
C ASN A 64 11.22 -4.03 -2.30
N GLU A 65 10.13 -4.73 -1.96
CA GLU A 65 9.49 -5.71 -2.85
C GLU A 65 8.53 -5.06 -3.88
N LEU A 66 7.98 -3.88 -3.58
CA LEU A 66 7.12 -3.13 -4.50
C LEU A 66 7.95 -2.36 -5.55
N ASN A 67 8.31 -3.03 -6.64
CA ASN A 67 9.04 -2.40 -7.74
C ASN A 67 8.31 -1.15 -8.29
N GLY A 68 9.06 -0.07 -8.53
CA GLY A 68 8.52 1.21 -9.00
C GLY A 68 7.94 2.10 -7.90
N TYR A 69 7.82 1.62 -6.67
CA TYR A 69 7.44 2.43 -5.52
C TYR A 69 8.64 2.81 -4.67
N ASN A 70 8.53 3.96 -4.03
CA ASN A 70 9.37 4.34 -2.90
C ASN A 70 8.45 4.79 -1.75
N GLY A 71 8.96 4.79 -0.53
CA GLY A 71 8.14 5.02 0.64
C GLY A 71 8.92 5.58 1.81
N ILE A 72 8.24 6.43 2.57
CA ILE A 72 8.68 6.95 3.86
C ILE A 72 7.66 6.55 4.92
N ILE A 73 8.13 6.20 6.10
CA ILE A 73 7.33 6.07 7.31
C ILE A 73 7.78 7.16 8.27
N THR A 74 6.82 7.85 8.88
CA THR A 74 7.11 8.86 9.90
C THR A 74 6.36 8.50 11.16
N ASN A 75 7.04 8.52 12.30
CA ASN A 75 6.36 8.44 13.58
C ASN A 75 5.57 9.74 13.78
N SER A 76 4.25 9.61 13.93
CA SER A 76 3.29 10.70 14.15
C SER A 76 3.62 11.58 15.37
N ALA A 77 4.53 11.13 16.24
CA ALA A 77 5.04 11.89 17.38
C ALA A 77 5.85 13.15 17.01
N ALA A 78 6.47 13.23 15.82
CA ALA A 78 7.34 14.37 15.49
C ALA A 78 6.58 15.58 14.90
N TYR A 79 5.39 15.38 14.31
CA TYR A 79 4.72 16.43 13.50
C TYR A 79 3.22 16.65 13.81
N ASN A 80 2.67 16.07 14.88
CA ASN A 80 1.25 16.26 15.27
C ASN A 80 0.23 15.93 14.15
N ILE A 81 0.61 15.21 13.11
CA ILE A 81 -0.36 14.65 12.17
C ILE A 81 -0.89 13.39 12.84
N ASN A 82 -1.98 13.56 13.58
CA ASN A 82 -2.71 12.46 14.16
C ASN A 82 -3.45 11.72 13.04
N LEU A 83 -2.83 10.66 12.51
CA LEU A 83 -3.46 9.69 11.61
C LEU A 83 -3.92 8.44 12.38
N ALA A 84 -4.18 8.56 13.68
CA ALA A 84 -4.94 7.55 14.41
C ALA A 84 -6.39 7.52 13.93
#